data_AF-A0A7X9X2W7-F1
#
_entry.id   AF-A0A7X9X2W7-F1
#
_cell.length_a   1.000
_cell.length_b   1.000
_cell.length_c   1.000
_cell.angle_alpha   90.00
_cell.angle_beta   90.00
_cell.angle_gamma   90.00
#
_symmetry.space_group_name_H-M   'P 1'
#
loop_
_entity.id
_entity.type
_entity.pdbx_description
1 polymer ?
#
loop_
_entity_poly.entity_id
_entity_poly.type
_entity_poly.pdbx_seq_one_letter_code
_entity_poly.pdbx_strand_id
1 'polypeptide(L)'
;MYLLATLGYVPDNATLANSGRDDRLPIPEQVTADNGLEVKSNSKHTPGMDGNRSNAGTEPRNSLDLFNSSVPGGEGVRYAIDSNGNINRFFSDGNGVYHWSGATGDSSAPLNVSKIPIDVKRALGFKGK
;
A
#
# COMPACT_ATOMS: atom_id res chain seq x y z
N MET A 1 -32.43 -12.87 -35.67
CA MET A 1 -32.64 -11.88 -34.60
C MET A 1 -32.76 -12.63 -33.28
N TYR A 2 -31.68 -12.71 -32.50
CA TYR A 2 -31.70 -13.07 -31.09
C TYR A 2 -30.56 -12.31 -30.41
N LEU A 3 -30.91 -11.26 -29.65
CA LEU A 3 -30.00 -10.60 -28.71
C LEU A 3 -29.90 -11.48 -27.47
N LEU A 4 -28.68 -11.88 -27.09
CA LEU A 4 -28.38 -12.29 -25.73
C LEU A 4 -27.58 -11.15 -25.09
N ALA A 5 -28.27 -10.32 -24.30
CA ALA A 5 -27.65 -9.39 -23.39
C ALA A 5 -27.26 -10.16 -22.13
N THR A 6 -25.96 -10.43 -21.96
CA THR A 6 -25.43 -10.95 -20.69
C THR A 6 -25.32 -9.77 -19.72
N LEU A 7 -26.24 -9.71 -18.76
CA LEU A 7 -26.14 -8.88 -17.56
C LEU A 7 -24.91 -9.33 -16.77
N GLY A 8 -23.77 -8.68 -16.97
CA GLY A 8 -22.61 -8.80 -16.12
C GLY A 8 -22.90 -8.10 -14.79
N TYR A 9 -22.96 -8.90 -13.73
CA TYR A 9 -22.99 -8.46 -12.34
C TYR A 9 -21.90 -7.40 -12.08
N VAL A 10 -22.31 -6.18 -11.78
CA VAL A 10 -21.45 -5.14 -11.20
C VAL A 10 -21.75 -5.19 -9.70
N PRO A 11 -20.85 -5.65 -8.82
CA PRO A 11 -21.08 -5.48 -7.39
C PRO A 11 -20.98 -3.98 -7.09
N ASP A 12 -22.13 -3.39 -6.73
CA ASP A 12 -22.21 -2.06 -6.15
C ASP A 12 -21.50 -2.05 -4.78
N ASN A 13 -20.17 -1.94 -4.80
CA ASN A 13 -19.31 -1.81 -3.61
C ASN A 13 -19.60 -0.55 -2.77
N ALA A 14 -20.58 0.26 -3.16
CA ALA A 14 -20.97 1.49 -2.46
C ALA A 14 -21.90 1.26 -1.26
N THR A 15 -22.51 0.07 -1.09
CA THR A 15 -23.60 -0.12 -0.11
C THR A 15 -23.26 -0.94 1.15
N LEU A 16 -22.02 -1.39 1.33
CA LEU A 16 -21.54 -2.00 2.60
C LEU A 16 -20.66 -1.05 3.45
N ALA A 17 -20.52 0.19 3.00
CA ALA A 17 -19.42 1.10 3.32
C ALA A 17 -19.52 1.93 4.62
N ASN A 18 -20.52 1.72 5.49
CA ASN A 18 -20.82 2.77 6.50
C ASN A 18 -21.02 2.32 7.95
N SER A 19 -20.42 1.19 8.38
CA SER A 19 -20.48 0.80 9.80
C SER A 19 -19.21 0.16 10.39
N GLY A 20 -18.05 0.26 9.71
CA GLY A 20 -16.80 -0.34 10.19
C GLY A 20 -15.50 0.35 9.76
N ARG A 21 -15.57 1.55 9.18
CA ARG A 21 -14.40 2.29 8.71
C ARG A 21 -13.73 3.01 9.86
N ASP A 22 -12.49 2.63 10.16
CA ASP A 22 -11.66 3.37 11.08
C ASP A 22 -10.89 4.46 10.32
N ASP A 23 -11.32 5.72 10.43
CA ASP A 23 -10.73 6.87 9.74
C ASP A 23 -9.26 7.12 10.11
N ARG A 24 -8.73 6.43 11.12
CA ARG A 24 -7.30 6.45 11.44
C ARG A 24 -6.48 5.69 10.40
N LEU A 25 -7.06 4.68 9.75
CA LEU A 25 -6.41 3.90 8.70
C LEU A 25 -6.50 4.64 7.35
N PRO A 26 -5.37 4.83 6.64
CA PRO A 26 -5.39 5.38 5.27
C PRO A 26 -6.23 4.56 4.29
N ILE A 27 -6.25 3.23 4.45
CA ILE A 27 -6.97 2.26 3.64
C ILE A 27 -7.73 1.32 4.60
N PRO A 28 -8.91 1.74 5.12
CA PRO A 28 -9.60 1.05 6.22
C PRO A 28 -10.19 -0.31 5.82
N GLU A 29 -10.48 -0.49 4.54
CA GLU A 29 -11.02 -1.73 3.97
C GLU A 29 -10.09 -2.23 2.87
N GLN A 30 -10.13 -3.53 2.59
CA GLN A 30 -9.40 -4.10 1.44
C GLN A 30 -9.97 -3.57 0.14
N VAL A 31 -9.10 -3.05 -0.73
CA VAL A 31 -9.47 -2.51 -2.04
C VAL A 31 -8.54 -3.05 -3.12
N THR A 32 -9.06 -3.13 -4.35
CA THR A 32 -8.24 -3.31 -5.55
C THR A 32 -7.71 -1.95 -5.98
N ALA A 33 -6.39 -1.80 -5.98
CA ALA A 33 -5.68 -0.61 -6.41
C ALA A 33 -5.60 -0.48 -7.94
N ASP A 34 -5.19 0.68 -8.45
CA ASP A 34 -5.07 0.95 -9.90
C ASP A 34 -4.05 0.04 -10.60
N ASN A 35 -3.11 -0.51 -9.84
CA ASN A 35 -2.14 -1.49 -10.30
C ASN A 35 -2.70 -2.93 -10.39
N GLY A 36 -3.99 -3.12 -10.09
CA GLY A 36 -4.70 -4.40 -10.12
C GLY A 36 -4.48 -5.31 -8.93
N LEU A 37 -3.79 -4.86 -7.88
CA LEU A 37 -3.47 -5.64 -6.68
C LEU A 37 -4.30 -5.22 -5.48
N GLU A 38 -4.47 -6.11 -4.52
CA GLU A 38 -5.22 -5.83 -3.29
C GLU A 38 -4.34 -5.19 -2.23
N VAL A 39 -4.89 -4.23 -1.49
CA VAL A 39 -4.18 -3.52 -0.41
C VAL A 39 -5.14 -3.16 0.71
N LYS A 40 -4.63 -3.16 1.95
CA LYS A 40 -5.28 -2.54 3.12
C LYS A 40 -4.25 -2.05 4.12
N SER A 41 -4.61 -1.06 4.93
CA SER A 41 -3.73 -0.59 6.00
C SER A 41 -3.55 -1.65 7.07
N ASN A 42 -2.41 -1.59 7.76
CA ASN A 42 -2.10 -2.50 8.87
C ASN A 42 -2.08 -1.70 10.17
N SER A 43 -2.92 -2.09 11.15
CA SER A 43 -3.02 -1.43 12.45
C SER A 43 -1.69 -1.29 13.19
N LYS A 44 -0.69 -2.14 12.88
CA LYS A 44 0.69 -2.02 13.37
C LYS A 44 1.34 -0.68 13.06
N HIS A 45 1.00 -0.10 11.92
CA HIS A 45 1.59 1.11 11.37
C HIS A 45 0.66 2.32 11.51
N THR A 46 -0.33 2.26 12.41
CA THR A 46 -1.33 3.30 12.59
C THR A 46 -1.42 3.73 14.06
N PRO A 47 -1.04 4.97 14.40
CA PRO A 47 -1.10 5.47 15.77
C PRO A 47 -2.47 5.31 16.42
N GLY A 48 -2.49 4.75 17.63
CA GLY A 48 -3.70 4.59 18.45
C GLY A 48 -4.54 3.34 18.16
N MET A 49 -4.13 2.48 17.23
CA MET A 49 -4.78 1.18 17.00
C MET A 49 -4.28 0.08 17.93
N ASP A 50 -5.07 -0.97 18.15
CA ASP A 50 -4.76 -2.10 19.03
C ASP A 50 -3.54 -2.94 18.58
N GLY A 51 -3.03 -2.73 17.36
CA GLY A 51 -1.81 -3.35 16.85
C GLY A 51 -0.58 -2.45 16.83
N ASN A 52 -0.76 -1.14 17.12
CA ASN A 52 0.25 -0.11 16.90
C ASN A 52 1.54 -0.40 17.66
N ARG A 53 2.68 -0.32 16.97
CA ARG A 53 3.99 -0.47 17.59
C ARG A 53 4.74 0.85 17.54
N SER A 54 5.08 1.40 18.70
CA SER A 54 5.78 2.69 18.81
C SER A 54 7.16 2.72 18.13
N ASN A 55 7.79 1.56 17.95
CA ASN A 55 9.05 1.39 17.24
C ASN A 55 8.88 1.02 15.75
N ALA A 56 7.66 1.04 15.22
CA ALA A 56 7.39 0.89 13.80
C ALA A 56 7.24 2.25 13.11
N GLY A 57 7.45 2.28 11.79
CA GLY A 57 7.09 3.44 10.97
C GLY A 57 5.58 3.68 10.98
N THR A 58 5.17 4.91 10.65
CA THR A 58 3.76 5.30 10.53
C THR A 58 3.35 5.31 9.07
N GLU A 59 2.28 4.59 8.75
CA GLU A 59 1.76 4.53 7.38
C GLU A 59 1.33 5.94 6.91
N PRO A 60 1.84 6.41 5.76
CA PRO A 60 1.50 7.72 5.25
C PRO A 60 0.04 7.77 4.78
N ARG A 61 -0.60 8.94 4.89
CA ARG A 61 -2.01 9.12 4.50
C ARG A 61 -2.29 8.90 3.02
N ASN A 62 -1.29 9.07 2.17
CA ASN A 62 -1.37 8.79 0.73
C ASN A 62 -0.83 7.39 0.36
N SER A 63 -0.88 6.41 1.27
CA SER A 63 -0.36 5.06 1.03
C SER A 63 -1.03 4.36 -0.14
N LEU A 64 -2.30 4.65 -0.45
CA LEU A 64 -2.99 4.12 -1.63
C LEU A 64 -2.37 4.66 -2.93
N ASP A 65 -2.13 5.96 -3.03
CA ASP A 65 -1.49 6.58 -4.20
C ASP A 65 -0.06 6.05 -4.42
N LEU A 66 0.68 5.88 -3.32
CA LEU A 66 1.99 5.24 -3.34
C LEU A 66 1.89 3.79 -3.82
N PHE A 67 0.90 3.04 -3.35
CA PHE A 67 0.70 1.67 -3.79
C PHE A 67 0.30 1.59 -5.27
N ASN A 68 -0.59 2.45 -5.75
CA ASN A 68 -1.01 2.57 -7.15
C ASN A 68 0.21 2.74 -8.08
N SER A 69 1.18 3.56 -7.68
CA SER A 69 2.41 3.84 -8.45
C SER A 69 3.58 2.87 -8.16
N SER A 70 3.38 1.87 -7.31
CA SER A 70 4.48 1.00 -6.84
C SER A 70 5.00 0.06 -7.92
N VAL A 71 6.30 -0.26 -7.85
CA VAL A 71 7.01 -1.21 -8.72
C VAL A 71 7.38 -2.48 -7.95
N PRO A 72 7.42 -3.66 -8.60
CA PRO A 72 7.86 -4.90 -7.94
C PRO A 72 9.34 -4.83 -7.57
N GLY A 73 9.70 -5.37 -6.40
CA GLY A 73 11.08 -5.46 -5.94
C GLY A 73 11.52 -6.85 -5.47
N GLY A 74 10.73 -7.87 -5.79
CA GLY A 74 10.92 -9.26 -5.37
C GLY A 74 9.59 -9.92 -5.07
N GLU A 75 9.63 -11.19 -4.70
CA GLU A 75 8.44 -11.96 -4.33
C GLU A 75 7.68 -11.29 -3.17
N GLY A 76 6.42 -10.93 -3.42
CA GLY A 76 5.58 -10.29 -2.41
C GLY A 76 6.04 -8.90 -1.96
N VAL A 77 7.00 -8.26 -2.64
CA VAL A 77 7.51 -6.92 -2.25
C VAL A 77 7.28 -5.91 -3.35
N ARG A 78 6.78 -4.73 -2.96
CA ARG A 78 6.65 -3.58 -3.87
C ARG A 78 7.22 -2.32 -3.23
N TYR A 79 7.65 -1.38 -4.07
CA TYR A 79 8.24 -0.13 -3.64
C TYR A 79 7.65 1.05 -4.39
N ALA A 80 7.51 2.17 -3.72
CA ALA A 80 7.08 3.43 -4.29
C ALA A 80 8.00 4.56 -3.83
N ILE A 81 8.01 5.70 -4.50
CA ILE A 81 8.75 6.89 -4.07
C ILE A 81 7.77 8.02 -3.79
N ASP A 82 7.93 8.69 -2.66
CA ASP A 82 7.11 9.85 -2.31
C ASP A 82 7.68 11.16 -2.92
N SER A 83 6.92 12.24 -2.78
CA SER A 83 7.31 13.57 -3.27
C SER A 83 8.57 14.14 -2.59
N ASN A 84 8.96 13.60 -1.42
CA ASN A 84 10.16 13.97 -0.69
C ASN A 84 11.37 13.09 -1.07
N GLY A 85 11.22 12.21 -2.06
CA GLY A 85 12.23 11.27 -2.52
C GLY A 85 12.50 10.11 -1.56
N ASN A 86 11.62 9.84 -0.59
CA ASN A 86 11.74 8.66 0.27
C ASN A 86 11.12 7.44 -0.41
N ILE A 87 11.78 6.30 -0.29
CA ILE A 87 11.26 5.03 -0.81
C ILE A 87 10.38 4.39 0.27
N ASN A 88 9.14 4.08 -0.10
CA ASN A 88 8.15 3.36 0.69
C ASN A 88 8.12 1.89 0.25
N ARG A 89 7.86 0.96 1.17
CA ARG A 89 7.82 -0.49 0.90
C ARG A 89 6.49 -1.11 1.33
N PHE A 90 5.96 -1.98 0.48
CA PHE A 90 4.78 -2.78 0.73
C PHE A 90 5.13 -4.27 0.69
N PHE A 91 4.53 -5.07 1.57
CA PHE A 91 4.63 -6.53 1.58
C PHE A 91 3.26 -7.17 1.43
N SER A 92 3.19 -8.27 0.67
CA SER A 92 2.03 -9.16 0.69
C SER A 92 1.99 -9.96 1.99
N ASP A 93 0.79 -10.22 2.50
CA ASP A 93 0.51 -11.12 3.62
C ASP A 93 0.59 -12.62 3.26
N GLY A 94 0.92 -12.95 2.00
CA GLY A 94 0.94 -14.32 1.48
C GLY A 94 -0.38 -14.76 0.85
N ASN A 95 -1.47 -14.00 1.03
CA ASN A 95 -2.78 -14.23 0.42
C ASN A 95 -3.09 -13.25 -0.72
N GLY A 96 -2.09 -12.47 -1.15
CA GLY A 96 -2.25 -11.49 -2.23
C GLY A 96 -2.64 -10.09 -1.78
N VAL A 97 -2.82 -9.85 -0.47
CA VAL A 97 -3.14 -8.53 0.08
C VAL A 97 -1.86 -7.84 0.54
N TYR A 98 -1.63 -6.63 0.05
CA TYR A 98 -0.46 -5.84 0.40
C TYR A 98 -0.72 -4.90 1.57
N HIS A 99 0.35 -4.63 2.31
CA HIS A 99 0.38 -3.70 3.43
C HIS A 99 1.62 -2.83 3.36
N TRP A 100 1.48 -1.55 3.70
CA TRP A 100 2.64 -0.70 3.93
C TRP A 100 3.48 -1.22 5.11
N SER A 101 4.81 -1.14 4.99
CA SER A 101 5.74 -1.78 5.92
C SER A 101 6.94 -0.92 6.35
N GLY A 102 7.00 0.33 5.89
CA GLY A 102 8.08 1.26 6.19
C GLY A 102 8.49 2.16 5.03
N ALA A 103 9.21 3.23 5.35
CA ALA A 103 9.81 4.17 4.43
C ALA A 103 11.27 4.47 4.81
N THR A 104 12.08 4.90 3.85
CA THR A 104 13.45 5.38 4.13
C THR A 104 13.46 6.71 4.88
N GLY A 105 12.33 7.44 4.86
CA GLY A 105 12.14 8.70 5.58
C GLY A 105 11.47 8.56 6.94
N ASP A 106 11.19 7.33 7.41
CA ASP A 106 10.64 7.11 8.75
C ASP A 106 11.62 7.58 9.83
N SER A 107 11.12 8.32 10.82
CA SER A 107 11.93 8.81 11.93
C SER A 107 12.27 7.73 12.96
N SER A 108 11.33 6.82 13.26
CA SER A 108 11.51 5.78 14.27
C SER A 108 12.24 4.54 13.75
N ALA A 109 12.00 4.17 12.49
CA ALA A 109 12.46 2.91 11.91
C ALA A 109 12.72 3.05 10.40
N PRO A 110 13.71 3.85 9.97
CA PRO A 110 13.99 4.08 8.57
C PRO A 110 14.42 2.79 7.86
N LEU A 111 13.90 2.57 6.66
CA LEU A 111 14.41 1.52 5.77
C LEU A 111 15.86 1.81 5.35
N ASN A 112 16.69 0.77 5.37
CA ASN A 112 18.05 0.88 4.87
C ASN A 112 18.08 0.88 3.33
N VAL A 113 18.35 2.05 2.74
CA VAL A 113 18.44 2.28 1.28
C VAL A 113 19.43 1.32 0.59
N SER A 114 20.51 0.91 1.26
CA SER A 114 21.50 -0.02 0.71
C SER A 114 20.94 -1.42 0.47
N LYS A 115 19.87 -1.79 1.19
CA LYS A 115 19.18 -3.09 1.06
C LYS A 115 18.10 -3.08 -0.02
N ILE A 116 17.78 -1.93 -0.60
CA ILE A 116 16.79 -1.83 -1.68
C ILE A 116 17.48 -2.20 -3.01
N PRO A 117 16.89 -3.10 -3.83
CA PRO A 117 17.48 -3.52 -5.10
C PRO A 117 17.83 -2.34 -6.00
N ILE A 118 18.95 -2.43 -6.71
CA ILE A 118 19.43 -1.34 -7.58
C ILE A 118 18.44 -1.01 -8.69
N ASP A 119 17.80 -2.02 -9.28
CA ASP A 119 16.87 -1.82 -10.39
C ASP A 119 15.56 -1.18 -9.93
N VAL A 120 15.12 -1.46 -8.70
CA VAL A 120 14.01 -0.74 -8.06
C VAL A 120 14.36 0.74 -7.88
N LYS A 121 15.55 1.05 -7.35
CA LYS A 121 15.99 2.45 -7.18
C LYS A 121 16.05 3.19 -8.52
N ARG A 122 16.51 2.53 -9.58
CA ARG A 122 16.53 3.09 -10.94
C ARG A 122 15.12 3.30 -11.50
N ALA A 123 14.23 2.31 -11.36
CA ALA A 123 12.84 2.40 -11.82
C ALA A 123 12.06 3.54 -11.13
N LEU A 124 12.33 3.76 -9.85
CA LEU A 124 11.78 4.87 -9.07
C LEU A 124 12.44 6.22 -9.32
N GLY A 125 13.48 6.28 -10.16
CA GLY A 125 14.24 7.52 -10.41
C GLY A 125 14.96 8.06 -9.17
N PHE A 126 15.23 7.22 -8.16
CA PHE A 126 15.85 7.61 -6.91
C PHE A 126 17.25 8.22 -7.14
N LYS A 127 17.47 9.43 -6.63
CA LYS A 127 18.69 10.22 -6.88
C LYS A 127 19.76 10.12 -5.79
N GLY A 128 19.49 9.37 -4.72
CA GLY A 128 20.33 9.40 -3.51
C GLY A 128 19.99 10.59 -2.63
N LYS A 129 20.21 10.43 -1.33
CA LYS A 129 20.28 11.50 -0.33
C LYS A 129 21.67 11.47 0.28
#